data_AF-A0A8S3JGP0-F1
#
_entry.id   AF-A0A8S3JGP0-F1
#
_cell.length_a   1.000
_cell.length_b   1.000
_cell.length_c   1.000
_cell.angle_alpha   90.00
_cell.angle_beta   90.00
_cell.angle_gamma   90.00
#
_symmetry.space_group_name_H-M   'P 1'
#
loop_
_entity.id
_entity.type
_entity.pdbx_description
1 polymer ?
#
loop_
_entity_poly.entity_id
_entity_poly.type
_entity_poly.pdbx_seq_one_letter_code
_entity_poly.pdbx_strand_id
1 'polypeptide(L)'
;MATHDMCPSMTTMTTSPSIIDDGICASAIWNKNGITVAGGNEYGSELNQLDHPYGIFVDDHANVYIADAYNSRIVKWAFGVSTGEVVVGWN
;
A
#
# COMPACT_ATOMS: atom_id res chain seq x y z
N MET A 1 6.23 -13.86 8.44
CA MET A 1 6.02 -13.30 9.79
C MET A 1 5.63 -11.86 9.53
N ALA A 2 4.32 -11.59 9.43
CA ALA A 2 3.81 -10.28 9.05
C ALA A 2 3.96 -9.35 10.26
N THR A 3 4.84 -8.36 10.19
CA THR A 3 4.93 -7.33 11.24
C THR A 3 3.81 -6.31 11.00
N HIS A 4 2.59 -6.69 11.39
CA HIS A 4 1.48 -5.74 11.56
C HIS A 4 1.58 -4.99 12.91
N ASP A 5 2.75 -5.00 13.56
CA ASP A 5 3.00 -4.11 14.68
C ASP A 5 3.39 -2.74 14.13
N MET A 6 2.39 -1.88 13.95
CA MET A 6 2.58 -0.44 13.70
C MET A 6 3.02 0.31 14.96
N CYS A 7 3.40 -0.44 16.01
CA CYS A 7 3.83 0.07 17.27
C CYS A 7 5.36 0.06 17.37
N PRO A 8 6.03 1.20 17.67
CA PRO A 8 7.49 1.26 17.70
C PRO A 8 8.09 0.20 18.62
N SER A 9 9.16 -0.47 18.18
CA SER A 9 9.88 -1.42 19.02
C SER A 9 10.31 -0.76 20.34
N MET A 10 10.32 -1.52 21.44
CA MET A 10 10.66 -1.06 22.80
C MET A 10 12.01 -0.31 22.94
N THR A 11 12.86 -0.29 21.92
CA THR A 11 14.19 0.33 21.94
C THR A 11 14.17 1.85 22.13
N THR A 12 13.04 2.53 21.89
CA THR A 12 12.91 3.99 22.02
C THR A 12 11.86 4.45 23.03
N MET A 13 11.15 3.53 23.70
CA MET A 13 10.11 3.85 24.67
C MET A 13 10.57 3.59 26.11
N THR A 14 10.27 4.52 27.02
CA THR A 14 10.53 4.39 28.46
C THR A 14 9.57 3.42 29.16
N THR A 15 8.50 3.02 28.47
CA THR A 15 7.50 2.04 28.93
C THR A 15 7.07 1.14 27.78
N SER A 16 6.63 -0.09 28.09
CA SER A 16 6.08 -1.00 27.08
C SER A 16 4.88 -0.34 26.39
N PRO A 17 4.80 -0.35 25.04
CA PRO A 17 3.69 0.23 24.33
C PRO A 17 2.37 -0.47 24.70
N SER A 18 1.31 0.31 24.89
CA SER A 18 -0.05 -0.21 25.02
C SER A 18 -0.60 -0.53 23.62
N ILE A 19 -1.00 -1.79 23.40
CA ILE A 19 -1.63 -2.27 22.16
C ILE A 19 -3.15 -2.33 22.38
N ILE A 20 -3.94 -1.80 21.44
CA ILE A 20 -5.40 -1.76 21.55
C ILE A 20 -6.12 -2.80 20.69
N ASP A 21 -5.48 -3.28 19.62
CA ASP A 21 -5.97 -4.35 18.73
C ASP A 21 -4.87 -4.72 17.72
N ASP A 22 -4.71 -6.00 17.37
CA ASP A 22 -3.85 -6.52 16.29
C ASP A 22 -2.49 -5.81 16.05
N GLY A 23 -1.81 -5.33 17.09
CA GLY A 23 -0.50 -4.66 16.97
C GLY A 23 -0.54 -3.14 16.73
N ILE A 24 -1.71 -2.52 16.82
CA ILE A 24 -1.89 -1.07 16.77
C ILE A 24 -1.60 -0.48 18.16
N CYS A 25 -0.61 0.42 18.25
CA CYS A 25 -0.41 1.24 19.44
C CYS A 25 -1.69 2.02 19.79
N ALA A 26 -2.04 2.10 21.08
CA ALA A 26 -3.05 3.01 21.60
C ALA A 26 -2.82 4.48 21.20
N SER A 27 -1.56 4.84 20.96
CA SER A 27 -1.12 6.19 20.57
C SER A 27 -0.99 6.40 19.05
N ALA A 28 -1.42 5.45 18.21
CA ALA A 28 -1.33 5.60 16.76
C ALA A 28 -2.14 6.81 16.28
N ILE A 29 -1.51 7.70 15.51
CA ILE A 29 -2.15 8.87 14.89
C ILE A 29 -2.25 8.61 13.39
N TRP A 30 -3.46 8.45 12.89
CA TRP A 30 -3.73 8.28 11.47
C TRP A 30 -3.98 9.63 10.80
N ASN A 31 -3.48 9.81 9.58
CA ASN A 31 -3.93 10.92 8.75
C ASN A 31 -5.39 10.68 8.35
N LYS A 32 -6.29 11.55 8.82
CA LYS A 32 -7.72 11.47 8.48
C LYS A 32 -8.02 11.79 7.01
N ASN A 33 -7.07 12.40 6.31
CA ASN A 33 -7.16 12.65 4.88
C ASN A 33 -6.52 11.47 4.14
N GLY A 34 -7.33 10.75 3.36
CA GLY A 34 -6.83 9.72 2.46
C GLY A 34 -5.98 10.33 1.34
N ILE A 35 -4.98 9.56 0.89
CA ILE A 35 -4.19 9.88 -0.30
C ILE A 35 -4.39 8.77 -1.33
N THR A 36 -4.29 9.11 -2.61
CA THR A 36 -4.24 8.10 -3.67
C THR A 36 -2.81 7.56 -3.76
N VAL A 37 -2.65 6.24 -3.63
CA VAL A 37 -1.34 5.57 -3.63
C VAL A 37 -1.09 4.73 -4.89
N ALA A 38 -2.14 4.49 -5.68
CA ALA A 38 -2.07 3.77 -6.95
C ALA A 38 -3.26 4.15 -7.84
N GLY A 39 -3.04 4.16 -9.16
CA GLY A 39 -4.02 4.64 -10.13
C GLY A 39 -4.30 6.14 -10.02
N GLY A 40 -5.56 6.51 -10.25
CA GLY A 40 -5.97 7.91 -10.45
C GLY A 40 -6.02 8.26 -11.94
N ASN A 41 -6.16 9.56 -12.24
CA ASN A 41 -6.12 10.09 -13.61
C ASN A 41 -7.11 9.43 -14.59
N GLU A 42 -8.30 9.08 -14.11
CA GLU A 42 -9.36 8.42 -14.87
C GLU A 42 -9.02 6.97 -15.27
N TYR A 43 -9.96 6.36 -15.98
CA TYR A 43 -9.84 5.02 -16.53
C TYR A 43 -8.87 5.02 -17.73
N GLY A 44 -7.98 4.03 -17.82
CA GLY A 44 -7.12 3.86 -19.00
C GLY A 44 -5.94 2.92 -18.78
N SER A 45 -5.04 2.91 -19.76
CA SER A 45 -3.90 1.99 -19.84
C SER A 45 -2.55 2.64 -19.55
N GLU A 46 -2.50 3.94 -19.28
CA GLU A 46 -1.25 4.59 -18.87
C GLU A 46 -0.77 4.08 -17.49
N LEU A 47 0.50 4.29 -17.17
CA LEU A 47 1.09 3.80 -15.91
C LEU A 47 0.58 4.53 -14.66
N ASN A 48 -0.11 5.65 -14.81
CA ASN A 48 -0.78 6.38 -13.74
C ASN A 48 -2.30 6.16 -13.74
N GLN A 49 -2.79 5.15 -14.47
CA GLN A 49 -4.19 4.78 -14.63
C GLN A 49 -4.40 3.29 -14.35
N LEU A 50 -5.66 2.89 -14.19
CA LEU A 50 -6.11 1.51 -14.02
C LEU A 50 -7.37 1.26 -14.86
N ASP A 51 -7.58 0.00 -15.23
CA ASP A 51 -8.73 -0.52 -15.97
C ASP A 51 -9.27 -1.80 -15.29
N HIS A 52 -10.43 -1.66 -14.63
CA HIS A 52 -11.12 -2.73 -13.89
C HIS A 52 -10.15 -3.61 -13.05
N PRO A 53 -9.48 -3.05 -12.02
CA PRO A 53 -8.58 -3.81 -11.17
C PRO A 53 -9.33 -4.78 -10.24
N TYR A 54 -8.86 -6.02 -10.10
CA TYR A 54 -9.59 -7.10 -9.39
C TYR A 54 -8.91 -7.56 -8.09
N GLY A 55 -7.64 -7.22 -7.91
CA GLY A 55 -6.87 -7.67 -6.75
C GLY A 55 -5.82 -6.65 -6.34
N ILE A 56 -5.54 -6.61 -5.04
CA ILE A 56 -4.52 -5.76 -4.43
C ILE A 56 -3.70 -6.59 -3.44
N PHE A 57 -2.39 -6.38 -3.43
CA PHE A 57 -1.47 -6.92 -2.45
C PHE A 57 -0.49 -5.83 -2.02
N VAL A 58 -0.14 -5.81 -0.74
CA VAL A 58 0.83 -4.86 -0.19
C VAL A 58 1.96 -5.65 0.45
N ASP A 59 3.20 -5.38 0.07
CA ASP A 59 4.38 -6.03 0.66
C ASP A 59 4.89 -5.28 1.90
N ASP A 60 5.87 -5.89 2.59
CA ASP A 60 6.47 -5.33 3.81
C ASP A 60 7.23 -4.01 3.58
N HIS A 61 7.50 -3.64 2.32
CA HIS A 61 8.11 -2.36 1.94
C HIS A 61 7.05 -1.32 1.53
N ALA A 62 5.77 -1.59 1.80
CA ALA A 62 4.62 -0.76 1.42
C ALA A 62 4.50 -0.53 -0.10
N ASN A 63 5.05 -1.43 -0.93
CA ASN A 63 4.73 -1.43 -2.35
C ASN A 63 3.34 -2.03 -2.56
N VAL A 64 2.55 -1.41 -3.42
CA VAL A 64 1.20 -1.86 -3.78
C VAL A 64 1.25 -2.54 -5.14
N TYR A 65 0.80 -3.79 -5.19
CA TYR A 65 0.66 -4.56 -6.43
C TYR A 65 -0.83 -4.67 -6.75
N ILE A 66 -1.20 -4.33 -7.98
CA ILE A 66 -2.58 -4.34 -8.44
C ILE A 66 -2.69 -5.26 -9.64
N ALA A 67 -3.68 -6.16 -9.59
CA ALA A 67 -4.12 -6.92 -10.75
C ALA A 67 -5.04 -6.04 -11.60
N ASP A 68 -4.44 -5.33 -12.56
CA ASP A 68 -5.08 -4.40 -13.49
C ASP A 68 -5.68 -5.20 -14.66
N ALA A 69 -6.82 -5.84 -14.37
CA ALA A 69 -7.26 -7.04 -15.07
C ALA A 69 -7.59 -6.81 -16.54
N TYR A 70 -8.21 -5.67 -16.88
CA TYR A 70 -8.59 -5.39 -18.27
C TYR A 70 -7.43 -4.87 -19.10
N ASN A 71 -6.43 -4.26 -18.47
CA ASN A 71 -5.12 -4.02 -19.09
C ASN A 71 -4.24 -5.28 -19.15
N SER A 72 -4.71 -6.42 -18.65
CA SER A 72 -3.98 -7.71 -18.68
C SER A 72 -2.57 -7.62 -18.08
N ARG A 73 -2.43 -6.89 -16.97
CA ARG A 73 -1.13 -6.64 -16.32
C ARG A 73 -1.22 -6.64 -14.80
N ILE A 74 -0.09 -6.92 -14.16
CA ILE A 74 0.14 -6.63 -12.75
C ILE A 74 1.07 -5.43 -12.71
N VAL A 75 0.65 -4.40 -11.98
CA VAL A 75 1.41 -3.14 -11.85
C VAL A 75 1.77 -2.93 -10.39
N LYS A 76 3.00 -2.49 -10.16
CA LYS A 76 3.54 -2.15 -8.85
C LYS A 76 3.63 -0.63 -8.69
N TRP A 77 3.10 -0.10 -7.60
CA TRP A 77 3.38 1.25 -7.12
C TRP A 77 4.28 1.17 -5.91
N ALA A 78 5.46 1.80 -5.99
CA ALA A 78 6.33 1.96 -4.84
C ALA A 78 5.78 3.04 -3.90
N PHE A 79 6.09 2.94 -2.61
CA PHE A 79 5.61 3.89 -1.61
C PHE A 79 6.02 5.32 -1.96
N GLY A 80 5.03 6.23 -2.02
CA GLY A 80 5.23 7.64 -2.36
C GLY A 80 5.41 7.95 -3.84
N VAL A 81 5.31 6.96 -4.73
CA VAL A 81 5.39 7.13 -6.19
C VAL A 81 3.97 7.16 -6.79
N SER A 82 3.71 8.05 -7.73
CA SER A 82 2.38 8.24 -8.34
C SER A 82 2.15 7.45 -9.63
N THR A 83 3.20 6.90 -10.23
CA THR A 83 3.17 6.09 -11.45
C THR A 83 3.56 4.65 -11.13
N GLY A 84 2.85 3.70 -11.73
CA GLY A 84 3.12 2.29 -11.60
C GLY A 84 4.22 1.81 -12.54
N GLU A 85 4.74 0.62 -12.24
CA GLU A 85 5.67 -0.14 -13.06
C GLU A 85 5.03 -1.49 -13.40
N VAL A 86 4.98 -1.86 -14.68
CA VAL A 86 4.49 -3.18 -15.09
C VAL A 86 5.48 -4.24 -14.63
N VAL A 87 5.07 -5.11 -13.71
CA VAL A 87 5.91 -6.21 -13.21
C VAL A 87 5.69 -7.51 -13.98
N VAL A 88 4.49 -7.71 -14.53
CA VAL A 88 4.17 -8.82 -15.44
C VAL A 88 2.92 -8.47 -16.26
N GLY A 89 2.84 -8.97 -17.49
CA GLY A 89 1.67 -8.80 -18.37
C GLY A 89 2.03 -8.09 -19.67
N TRP A 90 1.00 -7.63 -20.37
CA TRP A 90 1.16 -6.87 -21.62
C TRP A 90 1.32 -5.38 -21.33
N ASN A 91 2.09 -4.70 -22.18
CA ASN A 91 2.43 -3.27 -22.07
C ASN A 91 1.66 -2.46 -23.11
#